data_AF-A0A377ZG53-F1
#
_entry.id   AF-A0A377ZG53-F1
#
_cell.length_a   1.000
_cell.length_b   1.000
_cell.length_c   1.000
_cell.angle_alpha   90.00
_cell.angle_beta   90.00
_cell.angle_gamma   90.00
#
_symmetry.space_group_name_H-M   'P 1'
#
loop_
_entity.id
_entity.type
_entity.pdbx_description
1 polymer ?
#
loop_
_entity_poly.entity_id
_entity_poly.type
_entity_poly.pdbx_seq_one_letter_code
_entity_poly.pdbx_strand_id
1 'polypeptide(L)'
;MLAAIDARMGEVYWAEYQRDEQGVWHGEETEAVLKPDAVAERLAQLSGEWATVGTGWQAWPDLAKASGLTLSSGEIELPAAEDMLPLACYLLAAGKTVAVEKAEPVYLRNEVAWKKLPGRE
;
A
#
# COMPACT_ATOMS: atom_id res chain seq x y z
N MET A 1 3.03 -8.09 6.11
CA MET A 1 3.67 -6.76 6.06
C MET A 1 2.60 -5.72 5.75
N LEU A 2 2.60 -4.61 6.49
CA LEU A 2 1.70 -3.48 6.28
C LEU A 2 2.51 -2.32 5.69
N ALA A 3 2.29 -2.04 4.41
CA ALA A 3 2.94 -0.95 3.71
C ALA A 3 2.09 0.31 3.80
N ALA A 4 2.66 1.39 4.34
CA ALA A 4 2.03 2.70 4.41
C ALA A 4 2.99 3.77 3.88
N ILE A 5 2.60 4.50 2.84
CA ILE A 5 3.40 5.61 2.28
C ILE A 5 2.58 6.89 2.40
N ASP A 6 3.19 7.98 2.88
CA ASP A 6 2.54 9.31 2.91
C ASP A 6 2.17 9.73 1.47
N ALA A 7 0.88 9.76 1.16
CA ALA A 7 0.37 10.13 -0.16
C ALA A 7 0.28 11.65 -0.37
N ARG A 8 0.69 12.43 0.64
CA ARG A 8 0.43 13.86 0.77
C ARG A 8 -1.08 14.14 0.89
N MET A 9 -1.44 15.41 1.05
CA MET A 9 -2.85 15.87 1.12
C MET A 9 -3.70 15.20 2.22
N GLY A 10 -3.08 14.66 3.27
CA GLY A 10 -3.82 14.01 4.36
C GLY A 10 -4.23 12.56 4.09
N GLU A 11 -3.59 11.90 3.13
CA GLU A 11 -3.88 10.51 2.73
C GLU A 11 -2.64 9.61 2.84
N VAL A 12 -2.88 8.30 2.79
CA VAL A 12 -1.90 7.23 2.91
C VAL A 12 -2.11 6.24 1.77
N TYR A 13 -1.05 5.94 1.01
CA TYR A 13 -1.03 4.74 0.16
C TYR A 13 -0.87 3.54 1.09
N TRP A 14 -1.80 2.60 1.04
CA TRP A 14 -1.94 1.49 1.96
C TRP A 14 -1.98 0.16 1.22
N ALA A 15 -1.32 -0.86 1.77
CA ALA A 15 -1.47 -2.25 1.33
C ALA A 15 -1.09 -3.24 2.45
N GLU A 16 -1.72 -4.40 2.41
CA GLU A 16 -1.60 -5.49 3.38
C GLU A 16 -1.05 -6.73 2.67
N TYR A 17 0.26 -6.93 2.72
CA TYR A 17 0.92 -8.03 2.01
C TYR A 17 1.20 -9.24 2.90
N GLN A 18 0.99 -10.44 2.39
CA GLN A 18 1.37 -11.70 3.02
C GLN A 18 2.30 -12.50 2.10
N ARG A 19 3.27 -13.19 2.68
CA ARG A 19 4.24 -13.99 1.93
C ARG A 19 3.93 -15.47 2.14
N ASP A 20 3.78 -16.22 1.05
CA ASP A 20 3.55 -17.66 1.12
C ASP A 20 4.86 -18.46 1.31
N GLU A 21 4.73 -19.78 1.44
CA GLU A 21 5.85 -20.71 1.63
C GLU A 21 6.81 -20.77 0.43
N GLN A 22 6.32 -20.42 -0.77
CA GLN A 22 7.10 -20.33 -2.01
C GLN A 22 7.83 -18.98 -2.10
N GLY A 23 7.62 -18.10 -1.13
CA GLY A 23 8.24 -16.80 -1.04
C GLY A 23 7.57 -15.73 -1.92
N VAL A 24 6.37 -16.00 -2.45
CA VAL A 24 5.58 -15.07 -3.26
C VAL A 24 4.73 -14.19 -2.36
N TRP A 25 4.67 -12.91 -2.68
CA TRP A 25 3.84 -11.93 -1.99
C TRP A 25 2.43 -11.88 -2.60
N HIS A 26 1.42 -11.79 -1.73
CA HIS A 26 -0.01 -11.66 -2.04
C HIS A 26 -0.57 -10.43 -1.31
N GLY A 27 -1.67 -9.86 -1.79
CA GLY A 27 -2.33 -8.70 -1.17
C GLY A 27 -2.45 -7.47 -2.07
N GLU A 28 -2.12 -7.59 -3.36
CA GLU A 28 -2.25 -6.52 -4.37
C GLU A 28 -3.68 -5.96 -4.43
N GLU A 29 -4.69 -6.78 -4.14
CA GLU A 29 -6.10 -6.39 -4.08
C GLU A 29 -6.44 -5.45 -2.92
N THR A 30 -5.54 -5.31 -1.95
CA THR A 30 -5.70 -4.42 -0.78
C THR A 30 -5.16 -3.02 -1.02
N GLU A 31 -4.45 -2.80 -2.14
CA GLU A 31 -3.85 -1.52 -2.49
C GLU A 31 -4.91 -0.41 -2.59
N ALA A 32 -4.73 0.66 -1.82
CA ALA A 32 -5.65 1.78 -1.79
C ALA A 32 -4.98 3.10 -1.39
N VAL A 33 -5.62 4.22 -1.73
CA VAL A 33 -5.36 5.52 -1.10
C VAL A 33 -6.44 5.78 -0.08
N LEU A 34 -6.06 5.87 1.19
CA LEU A 34 -6.98 5.98 2.31
C LEU A 34 -6.67 7.20 3.18
N LYS A 35 -7.70 7.71 3.86
CA LYS A 35 -7.49 8.61 4.99
C LYS A 35 -6.96 7.84 6.20
N PRO A 36 -6.20 8.47 7.11
CA PRO A 36 -5.68 7.82 8.32
C PRO A 36 -6.76 7.10 9.15
N ASP A 37 -7.94 7.69 9.31
CA ASP A 37 -9.04 7.05 10.06
C ASP A 37 -9.51 5.74 9.41
N ALA A 38 -9.58 5.69 8.07
CA ALA A 38 -9.93 4.48 7.34
C ALA A 38 -8.81 3.42 7.42
N VAL A 39 -7.55 3.83 7.49
CA VAL A 39 -6.44 2.90 7.79
C VAL A 39 -6.59 2.33 9.20
N ALA A 40 -6.93 3.15 10.20
CA ALA A 40 -7.16 2.66 11.57
C ALA A 40 -8.33 1.66 11.64
N GLU A 41 -9.41 1.89 10.88
CA GLU A 41 -10.52 0.93 10.74
C GLU A 41 -10.08 -0.39 10.11
N ARG A 42 -9.22 -0.35 9.07
CA ARG A 42 -8.63 -1.57 8.47
C ARG A 42 -7.80 -2.34 9.49
N LEU A 43 -6.92 -1.64 10.20
CA LEU A 43 -6.06 -2.21 11.23
C LEU A 43 -6.85 -2.90 12.36
N ALA A 44 -8.01 -2.37 12.72
CA ALA A 44 -8.89 -2.98 13.72
C ALA A 44 -9.54 -4.30 13.28
N GLN A 45 -9.59 -4.57 11.97
CA GLN A 45 -10.12 -5.82 11.40
C GLN A 45 -9.06 -6.91 11.25
N LEU A 46 -7.78 -6.53 11.34
CA LEU A 46 -6.66 -7.45 11.25
C LEU A 46 -6.37 -8.10 12.60
N SER A 47 -5.61 -9.19 12.55
CA SER A 47 -5.11 -9.89 13.74
C SER A 47 -3.69 -10.39 13.52
N GLY A 48 -3.01 -10.74 14.61
CA GLY A 48 -1.67 -11.32 14.60
C GLY A 48 -0.54 -10.29 14.62
N GLU A 49 0.61 -10.71 14.11
CA GLU A 49 1.84 -9.94 14.09
C GLU A 49 2.18 -9.47 12.67
N TRP A 50 2.54 -8.20 12.55
CA TRP A 50 2.81 -7.57 11.27
C TRP A 50 4.06 -6.70 11.31
N ALA A 51 4.92 -6.85 10.30
CA ALA A 51 5.98 -5.89 10.03
C ALA A 51 5.41 -4.64 9.34
N THR A 52 5.82 -3.45 9.76
CA THR A 52 5.41 -2.15 9.19
C THR A 52 6.53 -1.52 8.37
N VAL A 53 6.21 -1.04 7.16
CA VAL A 53 7.18 -0.35 6.28
C VAL A 53 6.56 0.88 5.63
N GLY A 54 7.41 1.82 5.24
CA GLY A 54 7.06 3.03 4.50
C GLY A 54 6.89 4.28 5.36
N THR A 55 6.93 5.44 4.71
CA THR A 55 6.89 6.77 5.35
C THR A 55 5.57 7.11 6.05
N GLY A 56 4.49 6.40 5.75
CA GLY A 56 3.16 6.66 6.31
C GLY A 56 3.10 6.45 7.82
N TRP A 57 3.89 5.51 8.36
CA TRP A 57 3.95 5.22 9.79
C TRP A 57 4.60 6.35 10.61
N GLN A 58 5.57 7.06 10.02
CA GLN A 58 6.18 8.22 10.66
C GLN A 58 5.31 9.47 10.53
N ALA A 59 4.65 9.64 9.37
CA ALA A 59 3.74 10.75 9.14
C ALA A 59 2.49 10.68 10.03
N TRP A 60 2.06 9.47 10.40
CA TRP A 60 0.84 9.22 11.17
C TRP A 60 1.09 8.22 12.32
N PRO A 61 1.78 8.63 13.40
CA PRO A 61 2.21 7.73 14.47
C PRO A 61 1.05 7.12 15.27
N ASP A 62 -0.14 7.73 15.24
CA ASP A 62 -1.32 7.23 15.94
C ASP A 62 -2.15 6.21 15.13
N LEU A 63 -1.78 5.87 13.87
CA LEU A 63 -2.54 4.98 12.98
C LEU A 63 -2.98 3.66 13.64
N ALA A 64 -2.04 3.01 14.34
CA ALA A 64 -2.25 1.70 14.94
C ALA A 64 -2.61 1.75 16.42
N LYS A 65 -2.80 2.93 17.01
CA LYS A 65 -2.96 3.09 18.46
C LYS A 65 -4.17 2.34 19.03
N ALA A 66 -5.24 2.26 18.24
CA ALA A 66 -6.46 1.53 18.59
C ALA A 66 -6.46 0.07 18.09
N SER A 67 -5.40 -0.36 17.39
CA SER A 67 -5.31 -1.73 16.88
C SER A 67 -4.91 -2.71 18.00
N GLY A 68 -5.40 -3.94 17.92
CA GLY A 68 -4.97 -5.04 18.78
C GLY A 68 -3.76 -5.80 18.24
N LEU A 69 -3.03 -5.23 17.27
CA LEU A 69 -1.95 -5.90 16.55
C LEU A 69 -0.63 -5.82 17.30
N THR A 70 0.20 -6.86 17.12
CA THR A 70 1.62 -6.77 17.43
C THR A 70 2.34 -6.24 16.20
N LEU A 71 2.93 -5.04 16.30
CA LEU A 71 3.64 -4.42 15.19
C LEU A 71 5.14 -4.41 15.43
N SER A 72 5.90 -4.84 14.43
CA SER A 72 7.36 -4.74 14.39
C SER A 72 7.80 -3.78 13.30
N SER A 73 8.70 -2.85 13.63
CA SER A 73 9.25 -1.92 12.64
C SER A 73 10.14 -2.67 11.67
N GLY A 74 9.89 -2.54 10.37
CA GLY A 74 10.80 -3.02 9.33
C GLY A 74 11.99 -2.10 9.09
N GLU A 75 12.02 -0.90 9.68
CA GLU A 75 13.07 0.12 9.50
C GLU A 75 13.33 0.51 8.03
N ILE A 76 12.33 0.30 7.16
CA ILE A 76 12.38 0.59 5.73
C ILE A 76 11.36 1.70 5.43
N GLU A 77 11.83 2.82 4.91
CA GLU A 77 10.98 3.98 4.56
C GLU A 77 10.64 4.04 3.07
N LEU A 78 11.58 3.64 2.22
CA LEU A 78 11.50 3.78 0.76
C LEU A 78 11.81 2.44 0.09
N PRO A 79 11.19 2.14 -1.08
CA PRO A 79 11.52 0.95 -1.83
C PRO A 79 12.96 1.00 -2.34
N ALA A 80 13.66 -0.12 -2.29
CA ALA A 80 14.97 -0.28 -2.92
C ALA A 80 14.84 -1.04 -4.24
N ALA A 81 15.63 -0.63 -5.25
CA ALA A 81 15.60 -1.26 -6.57
C ALA A 81 16.00 -2.75 -6.53
N GLU A 82 16.90 -3.13 -5.61
CA GLU A 82 17.32 -4.51 -5.42
C GLU A 82 16.18 -5.42 -4.97
N ASP A 83 15.23 -4.91 -4.18
CA ASP A 83 14.05 -5.65 -3.71
C ASP A 83 12.99 -5.83 -4.79
N MET A 84 13.03 -5.04 -5.86
CA MET A 84 12.14 -5.21 -7.02
C MET A 84 12.55 -6.40 -7.90
N LEU A 85 13.83 -6.78 -7.90
CA LEU A 85 14.35 -7.81 -8.80
C LEU A 85 13.74 -9.20 -8.57
N PRO A 86 13.60 -9.71 -7.33
CA PRO A 86 12.95 -10.99 -7.08
C PRO A 86 11.51 -11.06 -7.63
N LEU A 87 10.76 -9.96 -7.48
CA LEU A 87 9.38 -9.85 -8.01
C LEU A 87 9.39 -9.90 -9.54
N ALA A 88 10.28 -9.14 -10.18
CA ALA A 88 10.41 -9.13 -11.63
C ALA A 88 10.82 -10.51 -12.20
N CYS A 89 11.76 -11.20 -11.56
CA CYS A 89 12.17 -12.56 -11.94
C CYS A 89 11.01 -13.55 -11.85
N TYR A 90 10.21 -13.49 -10.78
CA TYR A 90 9.02 -14.32 -10.62
C TYR A 90 7.99 -14.05 -11.71
N LEU A 91 7.65 -12.77 -11.97
CA LEU A 91 6.69 -12.40 -13.01
C LEU A 91 7.17 -12.80 -14.41
N LEU A 92 8.46 -12.65 -14.70
CA LEU A 92 9.06 -13.08 -15.97
C LEU A 92 8.95 -14.60 -16.16
N ALA A 93 9.29 -15.39 -15.13
CA ALA A 93 9.18 -16.84 -15.19
C ALA A 93 7.73 -17.32 -15.34
N ALA A 94 6.78 -16.58 -14.76
CA ALA A 94 5.35 -16.83 -14.89
C ALA A 94 4.74 -16.33 -16.23
N GLY A 95 5.53 -15.71 -17.11
CA GLY A 95 5.05 -15.14 -18.36
C GLY A 95 4.14 -13.92 -18.18
N LYS A 96 4.15 -13.29 -17.00
CA LYS A 96 3.37 -12.08 -16.66
C LYS A 96 4.11 -10.81 -17.07
N THR A 97 4.42 -10.69 -18.35
CA THR A 97 5.06 -9.49 -18.92
C THR A 97 4.07 -8.71 -19.78
N VAL A 98 4.35 -7.41 -19.97
CA VAL A 98 3.56 -6.53 -20.84
C VAL A 98 4.43 -5.99 -21.96
N ALA A 99 3.80 -5.64 -23.08
CA ALA A 99 4.47 -4.89 -24.15
C ALA A 99 4.89 -3.51 -23.61
N VAL A 100 5.97 -2.95 -24.17
CA VAL A 100 6.55 -1.68 -23.68
C VAL A 100 5.55 -0.54 -23.69
N GLU A 101 4.70 -0.50 -24.71
CA GLU A 101 3.65 0.50 -24.90
C GLU A 101 2.46 0.35 -23.94
N LYS A 102 2.40 -0.75 -23.17
CA LYS A 102 1.37 -1.01 -22.15
C LYS A 102 1.89 -0.86 -20.73
N ALA A 103 3.15 -0.45 -20.54
CA ALA A 103 3.67 -0.15 -19.22
C ALA A 103 3.07 1.16 -18.70
N GLU A 104 2.20 1.07 -17.71
CA GLU A 104 1.44 2.21 -17.18
C GLU A 104 1.57 2.31 -15.65
N PRO A 105 1.48 3.52 -15.07
CA PRO A 105 1.40 3.69 -13.62
C PRO A 105 0.11 3.08 -13.05
N VAL A 106 0.18 2.60 -11.81
CA VAL A 106 -1.01 2.21 -11.05
C VAL A 106 -1.74 3.46 -10.54
N TYR A 107 -3.02 3.59 -10.86
CA TYR A 107 -3.88 4.69 -10.39
C TYR A 107 -4.84 4.17 -9.31
N LEU A 108 -4.56 4.49 -8.05
CA LEU A 108 -5.31 3.98 -6.89
C LEU A 108 -6.52 4.86 -6.47
N ARG A 109 -6.71 6.02 -7.11
CA ARG A 109 -7.87 6.87 -6.84
C ARG A 109 -9.03 6.48 -7.77
N ASN A 110 -10.08 5.92 -7.17
CA ASN A 110 -11.33 5.65 -7.87
C ASN A 110 -12.22 6.90 -8.03
N GLU A 111 -12.02 7.93 -7.20
CA GLU A 111 -12.83 9.15 -7.22
C GLU A 111 -12.07 10.32 -7.86
N VAL A 112 -12.43 10.63 -9.10
CA VAL A 112 -12.17 11.95 -9.68
C VAL A 112 -13.09 12.93 -8.95
N ALA A 113 -12.55 13.71 -8.02
CA ALA A 113 -13.26 14.77 -7.30
C ALA A 113 -13.62 15.94 -8.24
N TRP A 114 -14.37 15.69 -9.32
CA TRP A 114 -15.04 16.72 -10.10
C TRP A 114 -16.43 16.97 -9.50
N LYS A 115 -16.48 17.71 -8.39
CA LYS A 115 -17.70 18.48 -8.10
C LYS A 115 -17.69 19.69 -9.04
N LYS A 116 -18.56 19.68 -10.06
CA LYS A 116 -18.89 20.90 -10.81
C LYS A 116 -19.24 21.99 -9.79
N LEU A 117 -18.54 23.13 -9.86
CA LEU A 117 -18.91 24.32 -9.11
C LEU A 117 -20.36 24.68 -9.50
N PRO A 118 -21.31 24.80 -8.56
CA PRO A 118 -22.62 25.34 -8.87
C PRO A 118 -22.45 26.83 -9.18
N GLY A 119 -22.87 27.28 -10.37
CA GLY A 119 -22.91 28.72 -10.69
C GLY A 119 -22.38 29.17 -12.06
N ARG A 120 -22.42 28.33 -13.10
CA ARG A 120 -22.32 28.82 -14.48
C ARG A 120 -23.41 28.20 -15.35
N GLU A 121 -24.57 28.86 -15.34
CA GLU A 121 -25.42 29.03 -16.52
C GLU A 121 -25.29 30.49 -16.96
#